data_AF-A0A7C5GR46-F1
#
_entry.id   AF-A0A7C5GR46-F1
#
_cell.length_a   1.000
_cell.length_b   1.000
_cell.length_c   1.000
_cell.angle_alpha   90.00
_cell.angle_beta   90.00
_cell.angle_gamma   90.00
#
_symmetry.space_group_name_H-M   'P 1'
#
loop_
_entity.id
_entity.type
_entity.pdbx_description
1 polymer ?
#
loop_
_entity_poly.entity_id
_entity_poly.type
_entity_poly.pdbx_seq_one_letter_code
_entity_poly.pdbx_strand_id
1 'polypeptide(L)'
;MSTSMPTTLYALLAPEFAPLFGEVDADSPAVDAIQNLRQQLEENVQTLDWSSVQNEINRQLSNLLNISLSHILVNAWTTHPQVQKAIQQQRDSGTHDVAVVPLLPHKIRSDHQPSLRILVNQKHATNIPLDIRIVLKLHEVILKIQYGEIQAIITGEAEGMGMIYYQKNKLKENIIERFELPKSLAPKINQDNETTNAKKQRKRKRKPHRREPWLDEQSDLPDENRPSEQQFEARSSHR
;
A
#
# COMPACT_ATOMS: atom_id res chain seq x y z
N MET A 1 5.53 0.01 -35.28
CA MET A 1 5.19 -1.11 -34.37
C MET A 1 4.88 -0.48 -33.01
N SER A 2 3.63 -0.56 -32.55
CA SER A 2 3.23 0.01 -31.25
C SER A 2 3.59 -1.01 -30.18
N THR A 3 4.72 -0.79 -29.51
CA THR A 3 5.07 -1.55 -28.31
C THR A 3 4.04 -1.23 -27.23
N SER A 4 3.32 -2.25 -26.76
CA SER A 4 2.44 -2.14 -25.60
C SER A 4 3.25 -1.63 -24.40
N MET A 5 3.03 -0.39 -24.00
CA MET A 5 3.77 0.26 -22.91
C MET A 5 3.56 -0.45 -21.57
N PRO A 6 4.58 -0.49 -20.69
CA PRO A 6 4.50 -1.20 -19.41
C PRO A 6 3.48 -0.54 -18.46
N THR A 7 2.38 -1.25 -18.15
CA THR A 7 1.36 -0.78 -17.20
C THR A 7 1.61 -1.24 -15.75
N THR A 8 2.63 -2.07 -15.54
CA THR A 8 2.95 -2.71 -14.26
C THR A 8 4.41 -2.49 -13.94
N LEU A 9 4.74 -2.47 -12.65
CA LEU A 9 6.13 -2.35 -12.21
C LEU A 9 6.99 -3.49 -12.70
N TYR A 10 6.44 -4.71 -12.79
CA TYR A 10 7.13 -5.82 -13.42
C TYR A 10 7.52 -5.50 -14.86
N ALA A 11 6.61 -5.03 -15.71
CA ALA A 11 6.96 -4.74 -17.11
C ALA A 11 8.00 -3.62 -17.25
N LEU A 12 8.06 -2.71 -16.29
CA LEU A 12 9.04 -1.64 -16.25
C LEU A 12 10.41 -2.14 -15.78
N LEU A 13 10.45 -2.84 -14.65
CA LEU A 13 11.68 -3.14 -13.92
C LEU A 13 12.21 -4.55 -14.22
N ALA A 14 11.37 -5.52 -14.56
CA ALA A 14 11.66 -6.94 -14.52
C ALA A 14 12.43 -7.61 -15.68
N PRO A 15 12.62 -7.03 -16.88
CA PRO A 15 13.41 -7.70 -17.92
C PRO A 15 14.79 -8.12 -17.43
N GLU A 16 15.35 -7.39 -16.46
CA GLU A 16 16.63 -7.71 -15.86
C GLU A 16 16.55 -8.48 -14.54
N PHE A 17 15.39 -8.57 -13.86
CA PHE A 17 15.33 -9.26 -12.55
C PHE A 17 15.40 -10.78 -12.64
N ALA A 18 15.22 -11.37 -13.81
CA ALA A 18 15.38 -12.80 -14.03
C ALA A 18 16.82 -13.13 -14.48
N PRO A 19 17.52 -14.07 -13.82
CA PRO A 19 17.11 -14.84 -12.64
C PRO A 19 17.44 -14.09 -11.33
N LEU A 20 16.54 -14.21 -10.34
CA LEU A 20 16.73 -13.69 -8.97
C LEU A 20 17.96 -14.29 -8.25
N PHE A 21 18.40 -15.45 -8.74
CA PHE A 21 19.47 -16.28 -8.18
C PHE A 21 20.63 -16.50 -9.17
N GLY A 22 20.75 -15.69 -10.23
CA GLY A 22 21.70 -15.92 -11.32
C GLY A 22 22.99 -15.09 -11.25
N GLU A 23 22.92 -13.88 -10.72
CA GLU A 23 24.04 -12.91 -10.71
C GLU A 23 23.95 -12.07 -9.44
N VAL A 24 24.19 -12.71 -8.31
CA VAL A 24 24.51 -11.98 -7.08
C VAL A 24 26.02 -11.89 -7.04
N ASP A 25 26.57 -10.69 -6.82
CA ASP A 25 28.02 -10.50 -6.69
C ASP A 25 28.58 -11.55 -5.71
N ALA A 26 29.63 -12.28 -6.12
CA ALA A 26 30.14 -13.41 -5.36
C ALA A 26 30.56 -13.06 -3.92
N ASP A 27 30.91 -11.79 -3.69
CA ASP A 27 31.31 -11.24 -2.39
C ASP A 27 30.13 -10.62 -1.60
N SER A 28 28.90 -10.72 -2.11
CA SER A 28 27.73 -10.16 -1.45
C SER A 28 27.24 -11.06 -0.30
N PRO A 29 26.88 -10.50 0.86
CA PRO A 29 26.25 -11.26 1.95
C PRO A 29 24.88 -11.87 1.55
N ALA A 30 24.33 -11.47 0.40
CA ALA A 30 23.18 -12.13 -0.20
C ALA A 30 23.47 -13.57 -0.65
N VAL A 31 24.72 -13.90 -1.02
CA VAL A 31 25.12 -15.26 -1.41
C VAL A 31 24.92 -16.22 -0.24
N ASP A 32 25.44 -15.88 0.94
CA ASP A 32 25.27 -16.69 2.16
C ASP A 32 23.79 -16.85 2.53
N ALA A 33 23.01 -15.78 2.42
CA ALA A 33 21.57 -15.82 2.71
C ALA A 33 20.82 -16.77 1.76
N ILE A 34 21.17 -16.75 0.47
CA ILE A 34 20.61 -17.66 -0.54
C ILE A 34 21.06 -19.11 -0.30
N GLN A 35 22.34 -19.33 0.04
CA GLN A 35 22.85 -20.66 0.34
C GLN A 35 22.17 -21.25 1.58
N ASN A 36 21.98 -20.45 2.64
CA ASN A 36 21.25 -20.87 3.84
C ASN A 36 19.79 -21.23 3.52
N LEU A 37 19.11 -20.43 2.69
CA LEU A 37 17.76 -20.74 2.23
C LEU A 37 17.72 -22.07 1.45
N ARG A 38 18.70 -22.29 0.56
CA ARG A 38 18.81 -23.54 -0.21
C ARG A 38 19.01 -24.73 0.72
N GLN A 39 19.92 -24.63 1.68
CA GLN A 39 20.16 -25.69 2.67
C GLN A 39 18.89 -26.02 3.47
N GLN A 40 18.16 -25.00 3.94
CA GLN A 40 16.88 -25.19 4.64
C GLN A 40 15.84 -25.93 3.78
N LEU A 41 15.82 -25.68 2.47
CA LEU A 41 14.91 -26.36 1.56
C LEU A 41 15.34 -27.81 1.30
N GLU A 42 16.64 -28.06 1.13
CA GLU A 42 17.19 -29.40 0.92
C GLU A 42 17.00 -30.32 2.14
N GLU A 43 17.10 -29.78 3.37
CA GLU A 43 16.84 -30.53 4.60
C GLU A 43 15.39 -31.04 4.71
N ASN A 44 14.44 -30.28 4.15
CA ASN A 44 13.02 -30.62 4.20
C ASN A 44 12.57 -31.52 3.04
N VAL A 45 13.40 -31.70 2.01
CA VAL A 45 13.03 -32.41 0.78
C VAL A 45 14.21 -33.19 0.22
N GLN A 46 14.20 -34.51 0.39
CA GLN A 46 15.13 -35.39 -0.32
C GLN A 46 14.77 -35.32 -1.82
N THR A 47 15.64 -34.70 -2.63
CA THR A 47 15.58 -34.56 -4.10
C THR A 47 14.69 -33.43 -4.68
N LEU A 48 15.07 -32.17 -4.42
CA LEU A 48 14.56 -31.04 -5.20
C LEU A 48 15.38 -30.85 -6.48
N ASP A 49 14.71 -30.82 -7.63
CA ASP A 49 15.29 -30.20 -8.82
C ASP A 49 15.33 -28.68 -8.61
N TRP A 50 16.52 -28.18 -8.26
CA TRP A 50 16.72 -26.77 -7.93
C TRP A 50 16.39 -25.85 -9.11
N SER A 51 16.59 -26.30 -10.35
CA SER A 51 16.27 -25.50 -11.52
C SER A 51 14.76 -25.23 -11.63
N SER A 52 13.94 -26.24 -11.37
CA SER A 52 12.48 -26.11 -11.29
C SER A 52 12.03 -25.20 -10.14
N VAL A 53 12.67 -25.30 -8.96
CA VAL A 53 12.39 -24.42 -7.82
C VAL A 53 12.71 -22.96 -8.15
N GLN A 54 13.88 -22.72 -8.75
CA GLN A 54 14.31 -21.38 -9.19
C GLN A 54 13.31 -20.78 -10.19
N ASN A 55 12.89 -21.55 -11.18
CA ASN A 55 11.91 -21.12 -12.18
C ASN A 55 10.57 -20.78 -11.54
N GLU A 56 10.11 -21.59 -10.59
CA GLU A 56 8.87 -21.32 -9.86
C GLU A 56 8.98 -20.06 -9.00
N ILE A 57 10.09 -19.86 -8.28
CA ILE A 57 10.32 -18.64 -7.49
C ILE A 57 10.34 -17.41 -8.40
N ASN A 58 11.03 -17.47 -9.54
CA ASN A 58 11.06 -16.38 -10.52
C ASN A 58 9.65 -16.06 -11.03
N ARG A 59 8.84 -17.09 -11.31
CA ARG A 59 7.44 -16.94 -11.74
C ARG A 59 6.56 -16.35 -10.63
N GLN A 60 6.74 -16.74 -9.39
CA GLN A 60 5.96 -16.15 -8.29
C GLN A 60 6.41 -14.73 -7.98
N LEU A 61 7.70 -14.42 -8.12
CA LEU A 61 8.20 -13.07 -7.98
C LEU A 61 7.60 -12.15 -9.06
N SER A 62 7.48 -12.61 -10.30
CA SER A 62 6.85 -11.80 -11.35
C SER A 62 5.40 -11.45 -11.01
N ASN A 63 4.66 -12.40 -10.46
CA ASN A 63 3.30 -12.16 -9.95
C ASN A 63 3.28 -11.17 -8.78
N LEU A 64 4.22 -11.29 -7.82
CA LEU A 64 4.32 -10.37 -6.69
C LEU A 64 4.68 -8.94 -7.12
N LEU A 65 5.49 -8.80 -8.17
CA LEU A 65 5.90 -7.53 -8.77
C LEU A 65 4.89 -6.98 -9.78
N ASN A 66 3.79 -7.71 -10.05
CA ASN A 66 2.72 -7.26 -10.93
C ASN A 66 1.83 -6.19 -10.27
N ILE A 67 2.48 -5.17 -9.70
CA ILE A 67 1.85 -4.06 -9.02
C ILE A 67 1.50 -3.00 -10.06
N SER A 68 0.27 -2.52 -10.00
CA SER A 68 -0.23 -1.46 -10.88
C SER A 68 0.55 -0.17 -10.65
N LEU A 69 1.18 0.34 -11.72
CA LEU A 69 1.89 1.60 -11.67
C LEU A 69 0.94 2.76 -11.37
N SER A 70 -0.26 2.77 -11.99
CA SER A 70 -1.28 3.78 -11.71
C SER A 70 -1.72 3.79 -10.24
N HIS A 71 -1.79 2.64 -9.58
CA HIS A 71 -2.12 2.57 -8.15
C HIS A 71 -1.06 3.25 -7.27
N ILE A 72 0.24 3.02 -7.54
CA ILE A 72 1.33 3.69 -6.81
C ILE A 72 1.28 5.20 -7.01
N LEU A 73 1.11 5.61 -8.26
CA LEU A 73 1.08 7.02 -8.63
C LEU A 73 -0.10 7.74 -7.98
N VAL A 74 -1.32 7.19 -8.09
CA VAL A 74 -2.51 7.75 -7.44
C VAL A 74 -2.30 7.87 -5.94
N ASN A 75 -1.87 6.79 -5.27
CA ASN A 75 -1.65 6.80 -3.83
C ASN A 75 -0.65 7.88 -3.39
N ALA A 76 0.42 8.08 -4.15
CA ALA A 76 1.42 9.10 -3.86
C ALA A 76 0.88 10.54 -3.90
N TRP A 77 -0.15 10.80 -4.71
CA TRP A 77 -0.74 12.14 -4.83
C TRP A 77 -2.04 12.32 -4.08
N THR A 78 -2.67 11.24 -3.59
CA THR A 78 -3.87 11.37 -2.75
C THR A 78 -3.63 12.25 -1.53
N THR A 79 -2.43 12.26 -0.94
CA THR A 79 -2.13 13.11 0.23
C THR A 79 -1.49 14.46 -0.15
N HIS A 80 -1.34 14.75 -1.45
CA HIS A 80 -0.66 15.96 -1.88
C HIS A 80 -1.55 17.21 -1.66
N PRO A 81 -1.07 18.27 -0.99
CA PRO A 81 -1.92 19.40 -0.59
C PRO A 81 -2.62 20.11 -1.76
N GLN A 82 -1.94 20.27 -2.90
CA GLN A 82 -2.55 20.90 -4.08
C GLN A 82 -3.66 20.04 -4.68
N VAL A 83 -3.49 18.72 -4.64
CA VAL A 83 -4.47 17.75 -5.16
C VAL A 83 -5.68 17.70 -4.23
N GLN A 84 -5.45 17.62 -2.92
CA GLN A 84 -6.49 17.70 -1.91
C GLN A 84 -7.31 18.99 -2.00
N LYS A 85 -6.63 20.13 -2.20
CA LYS A 85 -7.32 21.41 -2.41
C LYS A 85 -8.21 21.39 -3.66
N ALA A 86 -7.72 20.90 -4.78
CA ALA A 86 -8.51 20.81 -6.01
C ALA A 86 -9.72 19.86 -5.87
N ILE A 87 -9.53 18.71 -5.21
CA ILE A 87 -10.61 17.76 -4.88
C ILE A 87 -11.66 18.42 -3.99
N GLN A 88 -11.23 19.10 -2.93
CA GLN A 88 -12.14 19.77 -2.00
C GLN A 88 -12.91 20.89 -2.69
N GLN A 89 -12.24 21.70 -3.51
CA GLN A 89 -12.88 22.77 -4.28
C GLN A 89 -13.98 22.26 -5.20
N GLN A 90 -13.78 21.13 -5.89
CA GLN A 90 -14.85 20.52 -6.70
C GLN A 90 -16.02 20.02 -5.87
N ARG A 91 -15.75 19.47 -4.68
CA ARG A 91 -16.80 19.00 -3.77
C ARG A 91 -17.62 20.16 -3.24
N ASP A 92 -16.96 21.26 -2.88
CA ASP A 92 -17.60 22.46 -2.33
C ASP A 92 -18.38 23.24 -3.39
N SER A 93 -17.86 23.34 -4.62
CA SER A 93 -18.52 24.04 -5.72
C SER A 93 -19.69 23.26 -6.32
N GLY A 94 -19.72 21.93 -6.10
CA GLY A 94 -20.66 21.04 -6.78
C GLY A 94 -20.42 20.93 -8.30
N THR A 95 -19.30 21.45 -8.82
CA THR A 95 -19.00 21.42 -10.25
C THR A 95 -18.33 20.09 -10.64
N HIS A 96 -18.79 19.53 -11.75
CA HIS A 96 -18.27 18.28 -12.32
C HIS A 96 -17.28 18.51 -13.47
N ASP A 97 -16.79 19.75 -13.62
CA ASP A 97 -15.82 20.10 -14.64
C ASP A 97 -14.47 19.44 -14.38
N VAL A 98 -13.70 19.23 -15.44
CA VAL A 98 -12.37 18.65 -15.32
C VAL A 98 -11.41 19.70 -14.78
N ALA A 99 -10.91 19.50 -13.56
CA ALA A 99 -9.82 20.29 -13.00
C ALA A 99 -8.48 19.71 -13.45
N VAL A 100 -7.57 20.58 -13.92
CA VAL A 100 -6.22 20.21 -14.35
C VAL A 100 -5.22 20.72 -13.33
N VAL A 101 -4.48 19.80 -12.71
CA VAL A 101 -3.51 20.10 -11.66
C VAL A 101 -2.11 19.72 -12.12
N PRO A 102 -1.31 20.67 -12.62
CA PRO A 102 0.10 20.43 -12.90
C PRO A 102 0.87 20.27 -11.58
N LEU A 103 1.74 19.28 -11.52
CA LEU A 103 2.61 19.01 -10.38
C LEU A 103 4.06 19.24 -10.78
N LEU A 104 4.83 19.77 -9.82
CA LEU A 104 6.27 19.90 -9.97
C LEU A 104 6.93 18.52 -10.06
N PRO A 105 8.18 18.42 -10.57
CA PRO A 105 8.92 17.16 -10.55
C PRO A 105 8.94 16.55 -9.16
N HIS A 106 8.57 15.27 -9.06
CA HIS A 106 8.35 14.60 -7.78
C HIS A 106 9.02 13.23 -7.75
N LYS A 107 9.51 12.88 -6.57
CA LYS A 107 10.07 11.56 -6.27
C LYS A 107 9.07 10.76 -5.46
N ILE A 108 8.60 9.66 -6.02
CA ILE A 108 7.73 8.71 -5.34
C ILE A 108 8.58 7.54 -4.86
N ARG A 109 8.36 7.13 -3.61
CA ARG A 109 8.94 5.92 -3.04
C ARG A 109 7.81 5.00 -2.61
N SER A 110 7.92 3.73 -3.00
CA SER A 110 7.00 2.67 -2.61
C SER A 110 7.80 1.51 -2.05
N ASP A 111 7.52 1.13 -0.80
CA ASP A 111 8.11 -0.02 -0.14
C ASP A 111 7.03 -1.11 0.00
N HIS A 112 7.37 -2.34 -0.37
CA HIS A 112 6.49 -3.50 -0.31
C HIS A 112 7.20 -4.64 0.42
N GLN A 113 6.45 -5.43 1.19
CA GLN A 113 6.98 -6.56 1.95
C GLN A 113 6.25 -7.86 1.61
N PRO A 114 6.29 -8.32 0.34
CA PRO A 114 5.67 -9.58 0.00
C PRO A 114 6.45 -10.75 0.62
N SER A 115 5.81 -11.91 0.67
CA SER A 115 6.46 -13.13 1.15
C SER A 115 6.09 -14.32 0.27
N LEU A 116 7.07 -15.14 -0.09
CA LEU A 116 6.87 -16.36 -0.85
C LEU A 116 6.73 -17.54 0.10
N ARG A 117 5.53 -18.13 0.13
CA ARG A 117 5.26 -19.33 0.92
C ARG A 117 5.61 -20.57 0.11
N ILE A 118 6.61 -21.32 0.55
CA ILE A 118 7.03 -22.56 -0.10
C ILE A 118 6.29 -23.73 0.54
N LEU A 119 5.64 -24.52 -0.33
CA LEU A 119 4.96 -25.75 0.03
C LEU A 119 5.66 -26.93 -0.63
N VAL A 120 5.89 -27.99 0.13
CA VAL A 120 6.40 -29.27 -0.38
C VAL A 120 5.40 -30.34 0.00
N ASN A 121 4.93 -31.12 -0.98
CA ASN A 121 3.87 -32.11 -0.77
C ASN A 121 2.67 -31.51 -0.03
N GLN A 122 2.30 -30.27 -0.41
CA GLN A 122 1.22 -29.46 0.19
C GLN A 122 1.43 -29.08 1.67
N LYS A 123 2.56 -29.43 2.27
CA LYS A 123 2.94 -29.02 3.62
C LYS A 123 3.83 -27.79 3.55
N HIS A 124 3.67 -26.90 4.52
CA HIS A 124 4.49 -25.70 4.62
C HIS A 124 5.94 -26.08 4.93
N ALA A 125 6.86 -25.70 4.04
CA ALA A 125 8.30 -25.88 4.26
C ALA A 125 8.90 -24.62 4.88
N THR A 126 8.77 -23.47 4.21
CA THR A 126 9.32 -22.20 4.68
C THR A 126 8.59 -21.00 4.07
N ASN A 127 8.85 -19.82 4.61
CA ASN A 127 8.41 -18.54 4.06
C ASN A 127 9.63 -17.66 3.79
N ILE A 128 9.71 -17.10 2.59
CA ILE A 128 10.78 -16.19 2.18
C ILE A 128 10.22 -14.77 2.23
N PRO A 129 10.49 -13.98 3.29
CA PRO A 129 10.12 -12.57 3.33
C PRO A 129 11.02 -11.79 2.37
N LEU A 130 10.42 -10.99 1.51
CA LEU A 130 11.12 -10.10 0.60
C LEU A 130 10.79 -8.66 0.97
N ASP A 131 11.78 -7.77 0.90
CA ASP A 131 11.54 -6.33 0.89
C ASP A 131 11.79 -5.82 -0.53
N ILE A 132 10.83 -5.09 -1.08
CA ILE A 132 10.91 -4.53 -2.42
C ILE A 132 10.78 -3.02 -2.29
N ARG A 133 11.78 -2.29 -2.74
CA ARG A 133 11.78 -0.83 -2.75
C ARG A 133 11.79 -0.32 -4.16
N ILE A 134 10.89 0.60 -4.44
CA ILE A 134 10.73 1.22 -5.75
C ILE A 134 10.79 2.72 -5.57
N VAL A 135 11.56 3.35 -6.44
CA VAL A 135 11.73 4.80 -6.50
C VAL A 135 11.47 5.24 -7.92
N LEU A 136 10.55 6.19 -8.08
CA LEU A 136 10.21 6.80 -9.36
C LEU A 136 10.48 8.29 -9.24
N LYS A 137 11.25 8.85 -10.17
CA LYS A 137 11.31 10.31 -10.37
C LYS A 137 10.48 10.65 -11.57
N LEU A 138 9.54 11.58 -11.41
CA LEU A 138 8.58 11.94 -12.44
C LEU A 138 8.79 13.37 -12.87
N HIS A 139 8.79 13.57 -14.18
CA HIS A 139 8.90 14.87 -14.82
C HIS A 139 7.57 15.18 -15.51
N GLU A 140 7.12 16.43 -15.39
CA GLU A 140 5.94 16.94 -16.09
C GLU A 140 4.68 16.09 -15.86
N VAL A 141 4.18 16.12 -14.62
CA VAL A 141 2.95 15.40 -14.24
C VAL A 141 1.78 16.37 -14.24
N ILE A 142 0.70 15.97 -14.90
CA ILE A 142 -0.58 16.68 -14.90
C ILE A 142 -1.66 15.69 -14.46
N LEU A 143 -2.37 16.04 -13.40
CA LEU A 143 -3.54 15.29 -12.95
C LEU A 143 -4.81 15.89 -13.53
N LYS A 144 -5.69 15.03 -14.05
CA LYS A 144 -7.08 15.39 -14.35
C LYS A 144 -7.95 14.90 -13.20
N ILE A 145 -8.63 15.83 -12.54
CA ILE A 145 -9.52 15.57 -11.42
C ILE A 145 -10.94 15.88 -11.88
N GLN A 146 -11.86 14.96 -11.60
CA GLN A 146 -13.28 15.11 -11.86
C GLN A 146 -14.07 14.34 -10.83
N TYR A 147 -15.24 14.86 -10.45
CA TYR A 147 -16.08 14.25 -9.40
C TYR A 147 -15.36 14.11 -8.05
N GLY A 148 -14.35 14.93 -7.79
CA GLY A 148 -13.54 14.85 -6.57
C GLY A 148 -12.62 13.61 -6.52
N GLU A 149 -12.29 13.04 -7.67
CA GLU A 149 -11.38 11.91 -7.83
C GLU A 149 -10.37 12.18 -8.95
N ILE A 150 -9.17 11.59 -8.86
CA ILE A 150 -8.20 11.61 -9.95
C ILE A 150 -8.73 10.68 -11.04
N GLN A 151 -9.04 11.20 -12.23
CA GLN A 151 -9.55 10.42 -13.36
C GLN A 151 -8.44 9.96 -14.30
N ALA A 152 -7.40 10.79 -14.44
CA ALA A 152 -6.26 10.45 -15.26
C ALA A 152 -4.99 11.10 -14.73
N ILE A 153 -3.89 10.38 -14.90
CA ILE A 153 -2.54 10.89 -14.73
C ILE A 153 -1.96 11.03 -16.13
N ILE A 154 -1.60 12.25 -16.51
CA ILE A 154 -0.81 12.54 -17.70
C ILE A 154 0.60 12.78 -17.22
N THR A 155 1.52 11.95 -17.67
CA THR A 155 2.93 12.00 -17.28
C THR A 155 3.77 12.06 -18.53
N GLY A 156 4.83 12.85 -18.48
CA GLY A 156 5.91 12.79 -19.47
C GLY A 156 6.88 11.68 -19.12
N GLU A 157 8.11 12.09 -18.84
CA GLU A 157 9.23 11.19 -18.63
C GLU A 157 9.41 10.82 -17.16
N ALA A 158 10.01 9.66 -16.95
CA ALA A 158 10.31 9.15 -15.63
C ALA A 158 11.68 8.47 -15.56
N GLU A 159 12.27 8.48 -14.38
CA GLU A 159 13.40 7.65 -14.00
C GLU A 159 12.92 6.63 -12.96
N GLY A 160 13.48 5.43 -13.00
CA GLY A 160 13.03 4.32 -12.15
C GLY A 160 14.20 3.63 -11.49
N MET A 161 14.01 3.24 -10.23
CA MET A 161 14.93 2.35 -9.53
C MET A 161 14.12 1.33 -8.74
N GLY A 162 14.43 0.05 -8.93
CA GLY A 162 13.86 -1.06 -8.21
C GLY A 162 14.96 -1.80 -7.44
N MET A 163 14.69 -2.16 -6.19
CA MET A 163 15.58 -2.95 -5.36
C MET A 163 14.81 -4.07 -4.68
N ILE A 164 15.39 -5.26 -4.65
CA ILE A 164 14.85 -6.43 -3.94
C ILE A 164 15.85 -6.83 -2.86
N TYR A 165 15.35 -7.07 -1.66
CA TYR A 165 16.13 -7.52 -0.52
C TYR A 165 15.56 -8.81 0.07
N TYR A 166 16.44 -9.61 0.64
CA TYR A 166 16.12 -10.76 1.47
C TYR A 166 16.96 -10.71 2.74
N GLN A 167 16.31 -10.77 3.90
CA GLN A 167 16.97 -10.63 5.20
C GLN A 167 17.89 -9.39 5.29
N LYS A 168 17.44 -8.25 4.73
CA LYS A 168 18.18 -6.98 4.62
C LYS A 168 19.38 -6.99 3.66
N ASN A 169 19.69 -8.12 3.03
CA ASN A 169 20.71 -8.20 1.98
C ASN A 169 20.09 -7.84 0.63
N LYS A 170 20.73 -6.93 -0.10
CA LYS A 170 20.29 -6.54 -1.44
C LYS A 170 20.53 -7.71 -2.39
N LEU A 171 19.46 -8.31 -2.90
CA LEU A 171 19.54 -9.37 -3.89
C LEU A 171 19.75 -8.81 -5.28
N LYS A 172 19.05 -7.72 -5.59
CA LYS A 172 19.08 -7.12 -6.93
C LYS A 172 18.73 -5.65 -6.90
N GLU A 173 19.29 -4.93 -7.85
CA GLU A 173 19.01 -3.54 -8.15
C GLU A 173 18.87 -3.39 -9.66
N ASN A 174 17.90 -2.60 -10.10
CA ASN A 174 17.78 -2.17 -11.48
C ASN A 174 17.50 -0.67 -11.51
N ILE A 175 18.21 0.04 -12.37
CA ILE A 175 18.09 1.48 -12.59
C ILE A 175 17.74 1.71 -14.05
N ILE A 176 16.67 2.47 -14.26
CA ILE A 176 16.22 2.92 -15.58
C ILE A 176 16.39 4.43 -15.58
N GLU A 177 17.39 4.90 -16.32
CA GLU A 177 17.76 6.31 -16.34
C GLU A 177 16.64 7.18 -16.90
N ARG A 178 15.92 6.72 -17.92
CA ARG A 178 14.81 7.45 -18.52
C ARG A 178 13.87 6.52 -19.26
N PHE A 179 12.57 6.69 -19.07
CA PHE A 179 11.53 6.01 -19.82
C PHE A 179 10.28 6.89 -19.94
N GLU A 180 9.51 6.67 -20.98
CA GLU A 180 8.21 7.33 -21.15
C GLU A 180 7.13 6.56 -20.40
N LEU A 181 6.33 7.27 -19.62
CA LEU A 181 5.11 6.71 -19.06
C LEU A 181 3.98 6.75 -20.09
N PRO A 182 2.94 5.91 -19.96
CA PRO A 182 1.76 6.03 -20.79
C PRO A 182 1.20 7.46 -20.70
N LYS A 183 0.92 8.07 -21.87
CA LYS A 183 0.39 9.45 -21.97
C LYS A 183 -0.84 9.70 -21.10
N SER A 184 -1.60 8.64 -20.83
CA SER A 184 -2.67 8.66 -19.86
C SER A 184 -2.71 7.33 -19.12
N LEU A 185 -2.69 7.41 -17.79
CA LEU A 185 -2.98 6.29 -16.90
C LEU A 185 -4.34 6.52 -16.26
N ALA A 186 -5.29 5.62 -16.55
CA ALA A 186 -6.53 5.54 -15.81
C ALA A 186 -6.27 4.78 -14.49
N PRO A 187 -6.67 5.33 -13.33
CA PRO A 187 -6.69 4.57 -12.08
C PRO A 187 -7.54 3.32 -12.26
N LYS A 188 -7.02 2.16 -11.85
CA LYS A 188 -7.88 1.01 -11.62
C LYS A 188 -8.49 1.17 -10.24
N ILE A 189 -9.80 1.42 -10.17
CA ILE A 189 -10.54 1.39 -8.91
C ILE A 189 -10.57 -0.07 -8.46
N ASN A 190 -9.76 -0.41 -7.47
CA ASN A 190 -9.77 -1.75 -6.87
C ASN A 190 -11.04 -1.89 -6.03
N GLN A 191 -11.98 -2.74 -6.45
CA GLN A 191 -13.20 -3.06 -5.72
C GLN A 191 -12.97 -4.01 -4.52
N ASP A 192 -11.73 -4.44 -4.27
CA ASP A 192 -11.43 -5.53 -3.33
C ASP A 192 -11.27 -5.09 -1.86
N ASN A 193 -11.39 -3.80 -1.55
CA ASN A 193 -11.07 -3.25 -0.24
C ASN A 193 -12.26 -3.27 0.76
N GLU A 194 -13.49 -3.57 0.31
CA GLU A 194 -14.69 -3.42 1.14
C GLU A 194 -14.97 -4.61 2.08
N THR A 195 -14.37 -5.78 1.85
CA THR A 195 -14.78 -6.99 2.59
C THR A 195 -14.06 -7.21 3.93
N THR A 196 -12.96 -6.51 4.22
CA THR A 196 -12.20 -6.69 5.48
C THR A 196 -12.58 -5.73 6.60
N ASN A 197 -13.11 -4.53 6.31
CA ASN A 197 -13.47 -3.57 7.36
C ASN A 197 -14.89 -3.77 7.92
N ALA A 198 -15.85 -4.25 7.12
CA ALA A 198 -17.23 -4.50 7.57
C ALA A 198 -17.33 -5.61 8.65
N LYS A 199 -16.40 -6.57 8.67
CA LYS A 199 -16.38 -7.66 9.67
C LYS A 199 -15.73 -7.26 11.00
N LYS A 200 -14.87 -6.24 11.03
CA LYS A 200 -14.17 -5.82 12.26
C LYS A 200 -15.02 -4.90 13.15
N GLN A 201 -15.93 -4.11 12.58
CA GLN A 201 -16.86 -3.27 13.37
C GLN A 201 -18.04 -4.05 13.97
N ARG A 202 -18.46 -5.18 13.38
CA ARG A 202 -19.56 -5.99 13.92
C ARG A 202 -19.21 -6.83 15.16
N LYS A 203 -17.93 -7.13 15.41
CA LYS A 203 -17.52 -7.93 16.59
C LYS A 203 -17.30 -7.13 17.89
N ARG A 204 -17.45 -5.80 17.87
CA ARG A 204 -17.27 -4.94 19.08
C ARG A 204 -18.56 -4.56 19.81
N LYS A 205 -19.74 -4.94 19.30
CA LYS A 205 -21.03 -4.71 19.99
C LYS A 205 -21.69 -6.05 20.33
N ARG A 206 -21.35 -6.59 21.52
CA ARG A 206 -22.19 -7.43 22.40
C ARG A 206 -21.30 -8.16 23.42
N LYS A 207 -20.96 -7.47 24.51
CA LYS A 207 -20.84 -8.15 25.81
C LYS A 207 -22.18 -7.95 26.52
N PRO A 208 -22.93 -9.02 26.85
CA PRO A 208 -24.11 -8.90 27.69
C PRO A 208 -23.65 -8.54 29.12
N HIS A 209 -24.25 -7.49 29.67
CA HIS A 209 -24.01 -7.04 31.04
C HIS A 209 -24.59 -8.09 32.00
N ARG A 210 -23.72 -8.85 32.66
CA ARG A 210 -24.07 -9.77 33.75
C ARG A 210 -24.49 -8.91 34.93
N ARG A 211 -25.77 -8.99 35.31
CA ARG A 211 -26.29 -8.38 36.55
C ARG A 211 -25.61 -9.07 37.75
N GLU A 212 -24.90 -8.31 38.58
CA GLU A 212 -24.49 -8.75 39.90
C GLU A 212 -25.59 -8.38 40.91
N PRO A 213 -26.04 -9.31 41.77
CA PRO A 213 -27.15 -9.08 42.69
C PRO A 213 -26.63 -8.91 44.13
N TRP A 214 -26.05 -7.77 44.48
CA TRP A 214 -25.81 -7.41 45.89
C TRP A 214 -25.73 -5.89 46.05
N LEU A 215 -26.78 -5.29 46.62
CA LEU A 215 -26.79 -4.13 47.52
C LEU A 215 -28.25 -3.63 47.65
N ASP A 216 -29.10 -4.46 48.25
CA ASP A 216 -30.20 -3.97 49.08
C ASP A 216 -29.65 -3.94 50.51
N GLU A 217 -29.31 -2.75 51.00
CA GLU A 217 -29.37 -2.31 52.41
C GLU A 217 -28.48 -1.08 52.62
N GLN A 218 -29.15 0.08 52.74
CA GLN A 218 -28.89 1.21 53.66
C GLN A 218 -29.55 2.47 53.05
N SER A 219 -30.81 2.76 53.37
CA SER A 219 -31.33 3.41 54.59
C SER A 219 -31.30 4.94 54.52
N ASP A 220 -32.51 5.50 54.42
CA ASP A 220 -33.02 6.72 55.05
C ASP A 220 -32.00 7.78 55.49
N LEU A 221 -31.91 8.90 54.76
CA LEU A 221 -31.67 10.23 55.32
C LEU A 221 -32.31 11.34 54.45
N PRO A 222 -32.71 12.47 55.06
CA PRO A 222 -33.76 13.36 54.55
C PRO A 222 -33.28 14.40 53.52
N ASP A 223 -34.26 14.85 52.74
CA ASP A 223 -34.21 15.88 51.69
C ASP A 223 -34.08 17.29 52.31
N GLU A 224 -32.85 17.75 52.50
CA GLU A 224 -32.51 19.15 52.77
C GLU A 224 -31.40 19.60 51.82
N ASN A 225 -31.75 19.89 50.57
CA ASN A 225 -31.13 20.96 49.76
C ASN A 225 -31.70 20.94 48.34
N ARG A 226 -32.96 21.37 48.22
CA ARG A 226 -33.57 21.72 46.93
C ARG A 226 -33.50 23.24 46.77
N PRO A 227 -32.58 23.81 45.96
CA PRO A 227 -32.64 25.22 45.63
C PRO A 227 -33.81 25.45 44.66
N SER A 228 -34.71 26.34 45.06
CA SER A 228 -35.87 26.79 44.31
C SER A 228 -35.50 27.51 43.01
N GLU A 229 -36.17 27.12 41.92
CA GLU A 229 -36.26 27.90 40.68
C GLU A 229 -36.82 29.29 40.98
N GLN A 230 -35.98 30.31 40.99
CA GLN A 230 -36.33 31.71 40.69
C GLN A 230 -35.05 32.54 40.64
N GLN A 231 -34.55 32.81 39.43
CA GLN A 231 -33.91 34.07 39.03
C GLN A 231 -33.63 34.05 37.52
N PHE A 232 -34.72 34.09 36.76
CA PHE A 232 -34.72 34.79 35.47
C PHE A 232 -34.83 36.27 35.79
N GLU A 233 -33.81 37.07 35.47
CA GLU A 233 -33.94 38.35 34.76
C GLU A 233 -32.64 39.16 34.76
N ALA A 234 -32.44 39.83 33.62
CA ALA A 234 -31.60 41.01 33.41
C ALA A 234 -30.07 40.83 33.39
N ARG A 235 -29.49 40.89 32.18
CA ARG A 235 -28.83 42.12 31.71
C ARG A 235 -28.37 42.00 30.26
N SER A 236 -29.23 42.48 29.39
CA SER A 236 -28.87 43.21 28.18
C SER A 236 -28.14 44.53 28.52
N SER A 237 -27.29 44.97 27.58
CA SER A 237 -26.65 46.29 27.45
C SER A 237 -25.40 46.57 28.28
N HIS A 238 -24.25 46.66 27.60
CA HIS A 238 -23.45 47.87 27.31
C HIS A 238 -22.18 47.38 26.58
N ARG A 239 -22.03 47.69 25.29
CA ARG A 239 -21.33 48.86 24.72
C ARG A 239 -19.81 48.65 24.66
#